data_AF-A0AAD4SSJ3-F1
#
_entry.id   AF-A0AAD4SSJ3-F1
#
_cell.length_a   1.000
_cell.length_b   1.000
_cell.length_c   1.000
_cell.angle_alpha   90.00
_cell.angle_beta   90.00
_cell.angle_gamma   90.00
#
_symmetry.space_group_name_H-M   'P 1'
#
loop_
_entity.id
_entity.type
_entity.pdbx_description
1 polymer ?
#
loop_
_entity_poly.entity_id
_entity_poly.type
_entity_poly.pdbx_seq_one_letter_code
_entity_poly.pdbx_strand_id
1 'polypeptide(L)'
;MGLNAGSLRDLLELVHIDHAPLGEEIRKMKGLKKNKAYLMEIQVNGGSIADKVDFDYGFFDKQVPIDVFFQKDEMIDIIGVTKGKSYKGVVTRWVVTRLPRKTHRGLRMVACIVAGQNGYHHRTQMNKKIYKLGKTEQESHTAMTEFERR
;
A
#
# COMPACT_ATOMS: atom_id res chain seq x y z
N MET A 1 24.14 -19.49 29.59
CA MET A 1 24.37 -18.06 29.94
C MET A 1 23.25 -17.27 29.29
N GLY A 2 22.31 -16.80 30.10
CA GLY A 2 21.06 -16.21 29.66
C GLY A 2 21.28 -14.84 29.01
N LEU A 3 20.64 -14.62 27.87
CA LEU A 3 20.46 -13.29 27.32
C LEU A 3 19.42 -12.58 28.17
N ASN A 4 19.84 -11.46 28.74
CA ASN A 4 19.08 -10.66 29.70
C ASN A 4 17.80 -10.08 29.06
N ALA A 5 16.68 -10.25 29.76
CA ALA A 5 15.37 -9.66 29.46
C ALA A 5 15.35 -8.14 29.78
N GLY A 6 16.25 -7.39 29.15
CA GLY A 6 16.62 -6.02 29.55
C GLY A 6 16.48 -4.97 28.45
N SER A 7 15.42 -4.99 27.65
CA SER A 7 14.88 -3.81 26.94
C SER A 7 13.45 -4.06 26.44
N LEU A 8 12.56 -4.50 27.34
CA LEU A 8 11.12 -4.70 27.12
C LEU A 8 10.32 -3.38 26.90
N ARG A 9 10.97 -2.31 26.43
CA ARG A 9 10.35 -1.03 26.05
C ARG A 9 10.30 -0.79 24.53
N ASP A 10 10.88 -1.69 23.73
CA ASP A 10 10.85 -1.65 22.26
C ASP A 10 9.79 -2.59 21.65
N LEU A 11 8.73 -2.93 22.39
CA LEU A 11 7.62 -3.77 21.92
C LEU A 11 6.64 -3.02 21.00
N LEU A 12 7.17 -2.35 19.97
CA LEU A 12 6.53 -2.42 18.65
C LEU A 12 7.25 -3.57 17.95
N GLU A 13 6.65 -4.75 17.95
CA GLU A 13 7.16 -5.91 17.20
C GLU A 13 7.20 -5.56 15.71
N LEU A 14 8.34 -5.01 15.32
CA LEU A 14 8.76 -4.69 13.97
C LEU A 14 9.39 -5.97 13.42
N VAL A 15 8.57 -6.78 12.74
CA VAL A 15 9.14 -7.81 11.88
C VAL A 15 9.68 -7.09 10.65
N HIS A 16 10.96 -6.74 10.71
CA HIS A 16 11.75 -6.58 9.50
C HIS A 16 11.68 -7.92 8.79
N ILE A 17 10.94 -7.99 7.67
CA ILE A 17 11.12 -9.06 6.69
C ILE A 17 12.44 -8.72 5.96
N ASP A 18 13.53 -8.81 6.70
CA ASP A 18 14.87 -8.69 6.17
C ASP A 18 15.36 -10.09 5.82
N HIS A 19 15.83 -10.21 4.57
CA HIS A 19 16.47 -11.38 4.00
C HIS A 19 15.55 -12.56 3.65
N ALA A 20 14.73 -12.34 2.62
CA ALA A 20 14.74 -13.21 1.44
C ALA A 20 15.24 -12.35 0.26
N PRO A 21 15.72 -12.88 -0.89
CA PRO A 21 16.21 -12.06 -1.99
C PRO A 21 15.08 -11.29 -2.70
N LEU A 22 14.51 -10.28 -2.03
CA LEU A 22 13.50 -9.33 -2.51
C LEU A 22 13.95 -8.58 -3.78
N GLY A 23 15.26 -8.54 -4.04
CA GLY A 23 15.83 -8.05 -5.28
C GLY A 23 15.45 -8.89 -6.51
N GLU A 24 15.15 -10.18 -6.36
CA GLU A 24 14.71 -11.04 -7.47
C GLU A 24 13.22 -10.91 -7.77
N GLU A 25 12.38 -10.67 -6.75
CA GLU A 25 10.93 -10.66 -6.96
C GLU A 25 10.45 -9.43 -7.75
N ILE A 26 11.06 -8.26 -7.52
CA ILE A 26 10.80 -7.10 -8.38
C ILE A 26 11.26 -7.37 -9.83
N ARG A 27 12.32 -8.16 -10.04
CA ARG A 27 12.76 -8.56 -11.39
C ARG A 27 11.77 -9.52 -12.07
N LYS A 28 10.98 -10.29 -11.31
CA LYS A 28 9.91 -11.15 -11.87
C LYS A 28 8.77 -10.31 -12.46
N MET A 29 8.52 -9.10 -11.94
CA MET A 29 7.48 -8.20 -12.46
C MET A 29 7.89 -7.54 -13.79
N LYS A 30 7.39 -8.10 -14.90
CA LYS A 30 7.57 -7.54 -16.25
C LYS A 30 6.80 -6.21 -16.37
N GLY A 31 7.53 -5.09 -16.43
CA GLY A 31 6.96 -3.76 -16.70
C GLY A 31 7.42 -2.64 -15.75
N LEU A 32 8.02 -2.99 -14.61
CA LEU A 32 8.64 -2.03 -13.70
C LEU A 32 10.15 -1.92 -14.00
N LYS A 33 10.64 -0.71 -14.31
CA LYS A 33 12.07 -0.44 -14.56
C LYS A 33 12.92 -0.31 -13.29
N LYS A 34 12.31 -0.42 -12.11
CA LYS A 34 12.97 -0.25 -10.82
C LYS A 34 13.55 -1.59 -10.40
N ASN A 35 14.84 -1.64 -10.09
CA ASN A 35 15.52 -2.85 -9.62
C ASN A 35 15.68 -2.91 -8.09
N LYS A 36 15.37 -1.81 -7.39
CA LYS A 36 15.50 -1.70 -5.93
C LYS A 36 14.24 -2.21 -5.24
N ALA A 37 14.42 -3.17 -4.33
CA ALA A 37 13.39 -3.69 -3.42
C ALA A 37 12.68 -2.56 -2.64
N TYR A 38 11.41 -2.79 -2.30
CA TYR A 38 10.71 -2.01 -1.28
C TYR A 38 10.88 -2.75 0.05
N LEU A 39 11.40 -2.05 1.07
CA LEU A 39 11.44 -2.55 2.43
C LEU A 39 10.22 -1.96 3.15
N MET A 40 9.45 -2.83 3.81
CA MET A 40 8.26 -2.48 4.57
C MET A 40 8.17 -3.40 5.78
N GLU A 41 7.65 -2.88 6.88
CA GLU A 41 7.42 -3.62 8.10
C GLU A 41 5.95 -4.04 8.15
N ILE A 42 5.70 -5.28 8.56
CA ILE A 42 4.37 -5.85 8.69
C ILE A 42 4.24 -6.39 10.12
N GLN A 43 3.16 -6.02 10.80
CA GLN A 43 2.88 -6.50 12.13
C GLN A 43 2.29 -7.92 12.09
N VAL A 44 2.83 -8.82 12.92
CA VAL A 44 2.30 -10.18 13.11
C VAL A 44 1.30 -10.18 14.26
N ASN A 45 0.09 -10.65 13.99
CA ASN A 45 -1.02 -10.70 14.94
C ASN A 45 -1.34 -12.13 15.37
N GLY A 46 -1.67 -12.32 16.65
CA GLY A 46 -2.02 -13.62 17.26
C GLY A 46 -0.91 -14.24 18.12
N GLY A 47 -1.26 -15.23 18.95
CA GLY A 47 -0.32 -16.02 19.77
C GLY A 47 0.32 -15.28 20.94
N SER A 48 1.26 -15.94 21.62
CA SER A 48 2.17 -15.32 22.59
C SER A 48 3.43 -14.77 21.89
N ILE A 49 4.18 -13.90 22.56
CA ILE A 49 5.42 -13.30 22.01
C ILE A 49 6.42 -14.38 21.59
N ALA A 50 6.54 -15.45 22.37
CA ALA A 50 7.43 -16.57 22.04
C ALA A 50 7.01 -17.26 20.73
N ASP A 51 5.71 -17.49 20.56
CA ASP A 51 5.17 -18.14 19.36
C ASP A 51 5.38 -17.30 18.10
N LYS A 52 5.31 -15.96 18.22
CA LYS A 52 5.57 -15.05 17.09
C LYS A 52 7.01 -15.11 16.62
N VAL A 53 7.95 -15.10 17.56
CA VAL A 53 9.38 -15.19 17.25
C VAL A 53 9.70 -16.51 16.55
N ASP A 54 9.17 -17.62 17.06
CA ASP A 54 9.34 -18.94 16.44
C ASP A 54 8.68 -19.04 15.06
N PHE A 55 7.51 -18.39 14.89
CA PHE A 55 6.84 -18.26 13.60
C PHE A 55 7.73 -17.51 12.59
N ASP A 56 8.25 -16.34 12.94
CA ASP A 56 9.08 -15.52 12.05
C ASP A 56 10.37 -16.26 11.62
N TYR A 57 11.03 -16.94 12.56
CA TYR A 57 12.20 -17.78 12.23
C TYR A 57 11.88 -18.90 11.23
N GLY A 58 10.66 -19.45 11.25
CA GLY A 58 10.21 -20.46 10.31
C GLY A 58 9.97 -19.93 8.88
N PHE A 59 9.70 -18.64 8.73
CA PHE A 59 9.45 -17.95 7.45
C PHE A 59 10.67 -17.24 6.86
N PHE A 60 11.77 -17.18 7.60
CA PHE A 60 13.04 -16.65 7.11
C PHE A 60 13.47 -17.35 5.80
N ASP A 61 13.95 -16.58 4.82
CA ASP A 61 14.31 -17.02 3.45
C ASP A 61 13.19 -17.64 2.57
N LYS A 62 11.93 -17.68 3.02
CA LYS A 62 10.80 -18.21 2.23
C LYS A 62 9.92 -17.11 1.65
N GLN A 63 9.41 -17.34 0.44
CA GLN A 63 8.38 -16.47 -0.17
C GLN A 63 7.01 -16.79 0.42
N VAL A 64 6.32 -15.77 0.93
CA VAL A 64 4.94 -15.89 1.44
C VAL A 64 3.96 -15.43 0.37
N PRO A 65 3.04 -16.29 -0.11
CA PRO A 65 2.08 -15.91 -1.14
C PRO A 65 0.93 -15.07 -0.57
N ILE A 66 0.33 -14.23 -1.43
CA ILE A 66 -0.75 -13.28 -1.07
C ILE A 66 -1.99 -13.99 -0.49
N ASP A 67 -2.29 -15.22 -0.94
CA ASP A 67 -3.45 -16.00 -0.49
C ASP A 67 -3.42 -16.38 1.00
N VAL A 68 -2.27 -16.28 1.66
CA VAL A 68 -2.15 -16.52 3.11
C VAL A 68 -2.68 -15.32 3.91
N PHE A 69 -2.57 -14.11 3.36
CA PHE A 69 -2.93 -12.87 4.05
C PHE A 69 -4.37 -12.44 3.78
N PHE A 70 -4.87 -12.68 2.56
CA PHE A 70 -6.16 -12.16 2.13
C PHE A 70 -7.08 -13.26 1.65
N GLN A 71 -8.36 -13.11 1.94
CA GLN A 71 -9.41 -14.00 1.47
C GLN A 71 -10.33 -13.30 0.47
N LYS A 72 -11.01 -14.11 -0.36
CA LYS A 72 -12.07 -13.60 -1.24
C LYS A 72 -13.20 -13.04 -0.40
N ASP A 73 -13.79 -11.93 -0.86
CA ASP A 73 -14.90 -11.21 -0.23
C ASP A 73 -14.56 -10.49 1.08
N GLU A 74 -13.28 -10.44 1.46
CA GLU A 74 -12.78 -9.68 2.60
C GLU A 74 -12.80 -8.16 2.32
N MET A 75 -13.05 -7.37 3.37
CA MET A 75 -13.00 -5.91 3.34
C MET A 75 -11.63 -5.45 3.83
N ILE A 76 -10.85 -4.82 2.95
CA ILE A 76 -9.50 -4.35 3.23
C ILE A 76 -9.38 -2.83 3.09
N ASP A 77 -8.35 -2.28 3.73
CA ASP A 77 -7.97 -0.89 3.58
C ASP A 77 -6.74 -0.78 2.66
N ILE A 78 -6.78 0.16 1.72
CA ILE A 78 -5.69 0.40 0.78
C ILE A 78 -4.96 1.68 1.17
N ILE A 79 -3.69 1.56 1.50
CA ILE A 79 -2.81 2.69 1.79
C ILE A 79 -1.92 2.94 0.58
N GLY A 80 -1.83 4.19 0.14
CA GLY A 80 -0.99 4.53 -1.00
C GLY A 80 -0.74 6.02 -1.16
N VAL A 81 0.16 6.33 -2.10
CA VAL A 81 0.46 7.70 -2.50
C VAL A 81 -0.32 8.03 -3.77
N THR A 82 -1.07 9.14 -3.72
CA THR A 82 -1.85 9.61 -4.87
C THR A 82 -0.96 10.07 -6.02
N LYS A 83 -1.46 10.01 -7.26
CA LYS A 83 -0.75 10.55 -8.43
C LYS A 83 -0.41 12.04 -8.22
N GLY A 84 0.86 12.38 -8.38
CA GLY A 84 1.33 13.76 -8.31
C GLY A 84 0.73 14.62 -9.42
N LYS A 85 0.25 15.82 -9.08
CA LYS A 85 -0.25 16.83 -10.03
C LYS A 85 0.53 18.15 -9.93
N SER A 86 1.64 18.16 -9.20
CA SER A 86 2.52 19.31 -8.96
C SER A 86 1.77 20.51 -8.37
N TYR A 87 2.28 21.72 -8.57
CA TYR A 87 1.66 22.96 -8.11
C TYR A 87 0.34 23.22 -8.86
N LYS A 88 -0.74 23.44 -8.12
CA LYS A 88 -2.06 23.77 -8.66
C LYS A 88 -2.62 25.04 -8.02
N GLY A 89 -3.29 25.84 -8.85
CA GLY A 89 -4.04 27.01 -8.41
C GLY A 89 -5.26 26.64 -7.58
N VAL A 90 -5.77 27.61 -6.81
CA VAL A 90 -6.84 27.47 -5.81
C VAL A 90 -8.07 26.75 -6.37
N VAL A 91 -8.53 27.13 -7.56
CA VAL A 91 -9.71 26.56 -8.23
C VAL A 91 -9.61 25.03 -8.38
N THR A 92 -8.46 24.52 -8.84
CA THR A 92 -8.30 23.08 -9.11
C THR A 92 -7.85 22.27 -7.89
N ARG A 93 -7.27 22.92 -6.88
CA ARG A 93 -6.83 22.26 -5.66
C ARG A 93 -7.97 22.08 -4.67
N TRP A 94 -8.79 23.12 -4.52
CA TRP A 94 -9.87 23.20 -3.54
C TRP A 94 -11.26 23.15 -4.16
N VAL A 95 -11.37 23.04 -5.49
CA VAL A 95 -12.64 22.98 -6.22
C VAL A 95 -13.51 24.22 -5.93
N VAL A 96 -12.90 25.40 -5.94
CA VAL A 96 -13.60 26.68 -5.71
C VAL A 96 -14.13 27.26 -7.02
N THR A 97 -15.31 27.86 -6.97
CA THR A 97 -15.93 28.56 -8.10
C THR A 97 -15.05 29.69 -8.62
N ARG A 98 -15.02 29.86 -9.95
CA ARG A 98 -14.27 30.93 -10.62
C ARG A 98 -14.97 32.28 -10.42
N LEU A 99 -14.18 33.35 -10.36
CA LEU A 99 -14.72 34.71 -10.31
C LEU A 99 -15.38 35.10 -11.65
N PRO A 100 -16.32 36.07 -11.65
CA PRO A 100 -16.97 36.56 -12.86
C PRO A 100 -15.99 37.04 -13.92
N ARG A 101 -16.30 36.84 -15.21
CA ARG A 101 -15.38 37.11 -16.34
C ARG A 101 -14.75 38.52 -16.33
N LYS A 102 -15.42 39.53 -15.80
CA LYS A 102 -14.98 40.94 -15.78
C LYS A 102 -14.30 41.34 -14.46
N THR A 103 -13.66 40.42 -13.75
CA THR A 103 -12.88 40.74 -12.54
C THR A 103 -11.47 41.20 -12.88
N HIS A 104 -11.03 42.32 -12.29
CA HIS A 104 -9.68 42.83 -12.42
C HIS A 104 -8.66 41.90 -11.72
N ARG A 105 -7.49 41.68 -12.33
CA ARG A 105 -6.38 40.82 -11.84
C ARG A 105 -6.62 39.30 -11.83
N GLY A 106 -7.68 38.83 -12.50
CA GLY A 106 -7.82 37.41 -12.88
C GLY A 106 -9.03 36.70 -12.27
N LEU A 107 -9.31 35.50 -12.81
CA LEU A 107 -10.56 34.76 -12.56
C LEU A 107 -10.40 33.53 -11.66
N ARG A 108 -9.15 33.12 -11.40
CA ARG A 108 -8.82 31.85 -10.71
C ARG A 108 -8.04 32.11 -9.41
N MET A 109 -8.44 33.18 -8.73
CA MET A 109 -7.92 33.58 -7.43
C MET A 109 -9.05 33.60 -6.40
N VAL A 110 -8.69 33.46 -5.14
CA VAL A 110 -9.56 33.67 -3.98
C VAL A 110 -8.76 34.52 -3.00
N ALA A 111 -9.40 35.45 -2.31
CA ALA A 111 -8.71 36.46 -1.51
C ALA A 111 -7.66 35.89 -0.54
N CYS A 112 -8.04 34.97 0.35
CA CYS A 112 -7.16 34.47 1.42
C CYS A 112 -6.80 32.98 1.34
N ILE A 113 -7.15 32.27 0.25
CA ILE A 113 -6.88 30.82 0.13
C ILE A 113 -5.65 30.58 -0.76
N VAL A 114 -4.74 29.75 -0.27
CA VAL A 114 -3.44 29.50 -0.92
C VAL A 114 -3.45 28.38 -1.97
N ALA A 115 -2.85 28.69 -3.11
CA ALA A 115 -2.43 27.71 -4.11
C ALA A 115 -1.30 26.83 -3.55
N GLY A 116 -1.02 25.68 -4.17
CA GLY A 116 0.03 24.80 -3.67
C GLY A 116 0.05 23.41 -4.30
N GLN A 117 0.85 22.53 -3.71
CA GLN A 117 0.99 21.14 -4.15
C GLN A 117 -0.36 20.41 -4.13
N ASN A 118 -0.66 19.72 -5.21
CA ASN A 118 -1.82 18.84 -5.33
C ASN A 118 -1.38 17.44 -5.79
N GLY A 119 -1.84 16.41 -5.09
CA GLY A 119 -1.41 15.03 -5.31
C GLY A 119 -0.03 14.73 -4.74
N TYR A 120 0.38 13.46 -4.82
CA TYR A 120 1.53 12.92 -4.08
C TYR A 120 1.34 12.97 -2.56
N HIS A 121 0.09 12.92 -2.11
CA HIS A 121 -0.26 12.84 -0.70
C HIS A 121 -0.50 11.38 -0.31
N HIS A 122 -0.07 11.01 0.88
CA HIS A 122 -0.46 9.76 1.53
C HIS A 122 -1.96 9.77 1.82
N ARG A 123 -2.64 8.69 1.43
CA ARG A 123 -4.07 8.48 1.66
C ARG A 123 -4.33 7.02 2.00
N THR A 124 -5.32 6.84 2.86
CA THR A 124 -5.90 5.54 3.17
C THR A 124 -7.31 5.54 2.63
N GLN A 125 -7.62 4.55 1.78
CA GLN A 125 -8.98 4.29 1.34
C GLN A 125 -9.48 3.06 2.07
N MET A 126 -10.47 3.26 2.94
CA MET A 126 -11.02 2.18 3.74
C MET A 126 -12.08 1.39 2.98
N ASN A 127 -12.37 0.17 3.45
CA ASN A 127 -13.53 -0.62 3.05
C ASN A 127 -13.58 -0.97 1.55
N LYS A 128 -12.47 -1.47 1.01
CA LYS A 128 -12.42 -2.01 -0.36
C LYS A 128 -12.59 -3.53 -0.30
N LYS A 129 -13.58 -4.03 -1.05
CA LYS A 129 -13.87 -5.46 -1.11
C LYS A 129 -12.97 -6.18 -2.12
N ILE A 130 -12.37 -7.30 -1.73
CA ILE A 130 -11.63 -8.19 -2.64
C ILE A 130 -12.61 -9.08 -3.39
N TYR A 131 -12.70 -8.95 -4.71
CA TYR A 131 -13.61 -9.76 -5.53
C TYR A 131 -12.99 -11.06 -6.04
N LYS A 132 -11.70 -11.05 -6.37
CA LYS A 132 -10.99 -12.20 -6.91
C LYS A 132 -9.50 -12.08 -6.61
N LEU A 133 -8.89 -13.19 -6.20
CA LEU A 133 -7.45 -13.36 -6.13
C LEU A 133 -7.03 -14.22 -7.33
N GLY A 134 -6.13 -13.72 -8.16
CA GLY A 134 -5.65 -14.40 -9.35
C GLY A 134 -4.16 -14.73 -9.21
N LYS A 135 -3.79 -15.95 -9.58
CA LYS A 135 -2.40 -16.42 -9.60
C LYS A 135 -2.00 -16.78 -11.01
N THR A 136 -0.85 -16.28 -11.47
CA THR A 136 -0.29 -16.62 -12.79
C THR A 136 -0.24 -18.13 -12.98
N GLU A 137 -0.57 -18.61 -14.20
CA GLU A 137 -0.65 -20.03 -14.58
C GLU A 137 -1.79 -20.85 -13.94
N GLN A 138 -2.63 -20.24 -13.09
CA GLN A 138 -3.86 -20.87 -12.59
C GLN A 138 -5.09 -20.36 -13.33
N GLU A 139 -6.16 -21.15 -13.35
CA GLU A 139 -7.45 -20.74 -13.94
C GLU A 139 -8.02 -19.47 -13.29
N SER A 140 -7.63 -19.18 -12.04
CA SER A 140 -7.99 -17.96 -11.33
C SER A 140 -7.44 -16.69 -12.00
N HIS A 141 -6.37 -16.80 -12.79
CA HIS A 141 -5.79 -15.68 -13.54
C HIS A 141 -6.71 -15.16 -14.64
N THR A 142 -7.48 -16.05 -15.25
CA THR A 142 -8.29 -15.72 -16.43
C THR A 142 -9.49 -14.87 -16.01
N ALA A 143 -9.96 -13.99 -16.89
CA ALA A 143 -11.14 -13.15 -16.64
C ALA A 143 -12.47 -13.93 -16.64
N MET A 144 -12.45 -15.23 -16.97
CA MET A 144 -13.63 -16.08 -17.05
C MET A 144 -14.31 -16.26 -15.70
N THR A 145 -15.63 -16.21 -15.71
CA THR A 145 -16.50 -16.61 -14.60
C THR A 145 -17.10 -18.00 -14.84
N GLU A 146 -17.59 -18.66 -13.79
CA GLU A 146 -18.23 -19.98 -13.91
C GLU A 146 -19.45 -19.95 -14.84
N PHE A 147 -20.16 -18.83 -14.89
CA PHE A 147 -21.34 -18.66 -15.73
C PHE A 147 -20.99 -18.61 -17.23
N GLU A 148 -19.84 -18.04 -17.60
CA GLU A 148 -19.40 -17.92 -19.00
C GLU A 148 -18.81 -19.23 -19.57
N ARG A 149 -18.57 -20.24 -18.73
CA ARG A 149 -18.06 -21.55 -19.15
C ARG A 149 -19.18 -22.54 -19.54
N ARG A 150 -20.44 -22.17 -19.33
CA ARG A 150 -21.62 -22.98 -19.67
C ARG A 150 -22.14 -22.63 -21.06
#